data_AF-A0A9R1BL23-F1
#
_entry.id   AF-A0A9R1BL23-F1
#
_cell.length_a   1.000
_cell.length_b   1.000
_cell.length_c   1.000
_cell.angle_alpha   90.00
_cell.angle_beta   90.00
_cell.angle_gamma   90.00
#
_symmetry.space_group_name_H-M   'P 1'
#
loop_
_entity.id
_entity.type
_entity.pdbx_description
1 polymer ?
#
loop_
_entity_poly.entity_id
_entity_poly.type
_entity_poly.pdbx_seq_one_letter_code
_entity_poly.pdbx_strand_id
1 'polypeptide(L)'
;MTRKPKRKLPAPPSRRDSPLEPYHGHAAPFPAQCLAVRDALLAFHGFPDEFAPFRLLRLGLSPEDESDQPAPRPTVLDGLVTTLLSQNTTDAISRRAFASLKAAFPSWDQVVDEEGMGLEDAIRCGGLAATKAARIRAMLRGVREKRGAICLEYLRDLSVDEVKRELSQFKGIGPKTVSYYISLVVSLQ
;
A
#
# COMPACT_ATOMS: atom_id res chain seq x y z
N MET A 1 -27.34 -40.13 5.92
CA MET A 1 -26.49 -38.92 6.09
C MET A 1 -25.02 -39.35 6.05
N THR A 2 -24.38 -39.25 4.89
CA THR A 2 -22.97 -39.66 4.68
C THR A 2 -22.03 -38.53 5.11
N ARG A 3 -21.15 -38.79 6.09
CA ARG A 3 -20.12 -37.84 6.55
C ARG A 3 -19.14 -37.59 5.40
N LYS A 4 -18.96 -36.32 5.00
CA LYS A 4 -17.91 -35.91 4.05
C LYS A 4 -16.53 -36.36 4.58
N PRO A 5 -15.65 -36.90 3.72
CA PRO A 5 -14.34 -37.35 4.15
C PRO A 5 -13.49 -36.14 4.60
N LYS A 6 -12.83 -36.26 5.75
CA LYS A 6 -11.86 -35.26 6.24
C LYS A 6 -10.69 -35.19 5.24
N ARG A 7 -10.54 -34.05 4.58
CA ARG A 7 -9.41 -33.76 3.69
C ARG A 7 -8.13 -33.73 4.53
N LYS A 8 -7.24 -34.70 4.32
CA LYS A 8 -5.96 -34.82 5.05
C LYS A 8 -5.04 -33.68 4.61
N LEU A 9 -4.57 -32.86 5.55
CA LEU A 9 -3.57 -31.83 5.27
C LEU A 9 -2.26 -32.52 4.82
N PRO A 10 -1.58 -32.00 3.78
CA PRO A 10 -0.29 -32.53 3.36
C PRO A 10 0.74 -32.41 4.49
N ALA A 11 1.66 -33.37 4.56
CA ALA A 11 2.74 -33.36 5.55
C ALA A 11 3.57 -32.07 5.42
N PRO A 12 4.01 -31.47 6.53
CA PRO A 12 4.79 -30.25 6.47
C PRO A 12 6.13 -30.50 5.76
N PRO A 13 6.55 -29.61 4.85
CA PRO A 13 7.85 -29.70 4.21
C PRO A 13 8.99 -29.64 5.26
N SER A 14 10.02 -30.45 5.06
CA SER A 14 11.17 -30.55 5.96
C SER A 14 11.99 -29.25 6.00
N ARG A 15 12.63 -29.02 7.16
CA ARG A 15 13.52 -27.87 7.44
C ARG A 15 14.61 -27.75 6.37
N ARG A 16 14.66 -26.61 5.69
CA ARG A 16 15.81 -26.17 4.87
C ARG A 16 16.27 -24.85 5.46
N ASP A 17 17.31 -24.89 6.29
CA ASP A 17 17.90 -23.68 6.86
C ASP A 17 18.78 -23.03 5.78
N SER A 18 18.32 -21.95 5.17
CA SER A 18 19.15 -21.13 4.26
C SER A 18 19.55 -19.83 4.97
N PRO A 19 20.85 -19.48 5.03
CA PRO A 19 21.33 -18.27 5.73
C PRO A 19 20.78 -16.95 5.18
N LEU A 20 20.18 -16.96 3.99
CA LEU A 20 19.59 -15.79 3.33
C LEU A 20 18.14 -15.51 3.77
N GLU A 21 17.56 -16.32 4.65
CA GLU A 21 16.16 -16.16 5.03
C GLU A 21 15.95 -15.13 6.17
N PRO A 22 14.96 -14.21 6.03
CA PRO A 22 14.74 -13.13 7.00
C PRO A 22 14.40 -13.61 8.42
N TYR A 23 13.93 -14.85 8.57
CA TYR A 23 13.43 -15.41 9.83
C TYR A 23 14.03 -16.79 10.15
N HIS A 24 15.32 -16.97 9.87
CA HIS A 24 16.05 -18.24 10.05
C HIS A 24 16.01 -18.80 11.49
N GLY A 25 15.73 -17.98 12.51
CA GLY A 25 15.60 -18.40 13.91
C GLY A 25 14.17 -18.69 14.40
N HIS A 26 13.14 -18.56 13.56
CA HIS A 26 11.75 -18.71 13.99
C HIS A 26 11.31 -20.18 14.00
N ALA A 27 10.76 -20.66 15.12
CA ALA A 27 10.46 -22.09 15.31
C ALA A 27 9.31 -22.62 14.42
N ALA A 28 8.34 -21.76 14.08
CA ALA A 28 7.24 -22.01 13.14
C ALA A 28 6.50 -20.68 12.85
N PRO A 29 5.72 -20.56 11.75
CA PRO A 29 5.67 -21.48 10.61
C PRO A 29 7.00 -21.49 9.84
N PHE A 30 7.36 -22.64 9.28
CA PHE A 30 8.54 -22.79 8.43
C PHE A 30 8.35 -22.05 7.09
N PRO A 31 9.43 -21.57 6.44
CA PRO A 31 9.35 -20.88 5.15
C PRO A 31 8.52 -21.65 4.12
N ALA A 32 8.75 -22.96 4.00
CA ALA A 32 8.01 -23.80 3.07
C ALA A 32 6.52 -23.97 3.45
N GLN A 33 6.15 -23.85 4.72
CA GLN A 33 4.75 -23.78 5.14
C GLN A 33 4.11 -22.44 4.75
N CYS A 34 4.84 -21.32 4.91
CA CYS A 34 4.39 -20.01 4.45
C CYS A 34 4.17 -19.99 2.93
N LEU A 35 5.09 -20.59 2.16
CA LEU A 35 4.95 -20.74 0.70
C LEU A 35 3.73 -21.59 0.34
N ALA A 36 3.51 -22.71 1.02
CA ALA A 36 2.34 -23.56 0.76
C ALA A 36 1.01 -22.82 1.02
N VAL A 37 0.93 -22.00 2.07
CA VAL A 37 -0.25 -21.16 2.35
C VAL A 37 -0.41 -20.08 1.28
N ARG A 38 0.67 -19.39 0.90
CA ARG A 38 0.67 -18.38 -0.18
C ARG A 38 0.13 -18.98 -1.47
N ASP A 39 0.65 -20.13 -1.89
CA ASP A 39 0.27 -20.76 -3.15
C ASP A 39 -1.18 -21.24 -3.12
N ALA A 40 -1.65 -21.74 -1.97
CA ALA A 40 -3.06 -22.09 -1.78
C ALA A 40 -3.99 -20.87 -1.85
N LEU A 41 -3.59 -19.73 -1.26
CA LEU A 41 -4.35 -18.48 -1.34
C LEU A 41 -4.39 -17.93 -2.76
N LEU A 42 -3.25 -17.92 -3.47
CA LEU A 42 -3.18 -17.49 -4.87
C LEU A 42 -4.01 -18.39 -5.79
N ALA A 43 -4.00 -19.71 -5.57
CA ALA A 43 -4.83 -20.64 -6.33
C ALA A 43 -6.33 -20.44 -6.08
N PHE A 44 -6.72 -20.01 -4.87
CA PHE A 44 -8.12 -19.81 -4.51
C PHE A 44 -8.66 -18.43 -4.94
N HIS A 45 -7.86 -17.37 -4.76
CA HIS A 45 -8.29 -15.99 -5.00
C HIS A 45 -7.83 -15.43 -6.35
N GLY A 46 -6.90 -16.09 -7.04
CA GLY A 46 -6.17 -15.49 -8.16
C GLY A 46 -5.10 -14.50 -7.69
N PHE A 47 -4.34 -13.96 -8.64
CA PHE A 47 -3.46 -12.83 -8.38
C PHE A 47 -4.30 -11.54 -8.46
N PRO A 48 -4.23 -10.61 -7.51
CA PRO A 48 -5.05 -9.41 -7.56
C PRO A 48 -4.63 -8.50 -8.72
N ASP A 49 -5.58 -8.12 -9.57
CA ASP A 49 -5.34 -7.33 -10.77
C ASP A 49 -4.74 -5.95 -10.46
N GLU A 50 -5.06 -5.37 -9.30
CA GLU A 50 -4.48 -4.10 -8.86
C GLU A 50 -2.96 -4.16 -8.69
N PHE A 51 -2.39 -5.36 -8.50
CA PHE A 51 -0.94 -5.56 -8.39
C PHE A 51 -0.28 -5.96 -9.72
N ALA A 52 -1.06 -6.21 -10.79
CA ALA A 52 -0.52 -6.65 -12.07
C ALA A 52 0.50 -5.67 -12.67
N PRO A 53 0.29 -4.33 -12.64
CA PRO A 53 1.28 -3.38 -13.15
C PRO A 53 2.63 -3.44 -12.40
N PHE A 54 2.59 -3.64 -11.08
CA PHE A 54 3.79 -3.74 -10.25
C PHE A 54 4.55 -5.05 -10.53
N ARG A 55 3.82 -6.13 -10.80
CA ARG A 55 4.40 -7.43 -11.17
C ARG A 55 5.08 -7.39 -12.54
N LEU A 56 4.49 -6.72 -13.52
CA LEU A 56 5.09 -6.54 -14.85
C LEU A 56 6.38 -5.74 -14.75
N LEU A 57 6.36 -4.64 -13.99
CA LEU A 57 7.55 -3.82 -13.73
C LEU A 57 8.69 -4.62 -13.09
N ARG A 58 8.37 -5.52 -12.14
CA ARG A 58 9.36 -6.45 -11.55
C ARG A 58 9.99 -7.40 -12.57
N LEU A 59 9.23 -7.87 -13.55
CA LEU A 59 9.71 -8.81 -14.56
C LEU A 59 10.51 -8.11 -15.67
N GLY A 60 10.70 -6.79 -15.59
CA GLY A 60 11.27 -6.00 -16.68
C GLY A 60 10.37 -5.97 -17.93
N LEU A 61 9.10 -6.36 -17.77
CA LEU A 61 8.10 -6.33 -18.83
C LEU A 61 7.40 -4.98 -18.77
N SER A 62 7.69 -4.11 -19.73
CA SER A 62 6.85 -2.94 -19.96
C SER A 62 5.50 -3.45 -20.50
N PRO A 63 4.36 -2.91 -20.06
CA PRO A 63 3.08 -3.15 -20.71
C PRO A 63 3.10 -2.44 -22.07
N GLU A 64 3.86 -2.99 -23.01
CA GLU A 64 3.74 -2.67 -24.41
C GLU A 64 2.54 -3.47 -24.94
N ASP A 65 1.71 -2.83 -25.76
CA ASP A 65 0.50 -3.34 -26.43
C ASP A 65 -0.83 -3.29 -25.64
N GLU A 66 -1.40 -2.09 -25.47
CA GLU A 66 -2.57 -1.62 -26.25
C GLU A 66 -3.02 -0.22 -25.80
N SER A 67 -2.91 0.76 -26.71
CA SER A 67 -3.52 2.10 -26.72
C SER A 67 -3.22 3.12 -25.59
N ASP A 68 -2.63 4.24 -26.03
CA ASP A 68 -2.76 5.64 -25.58
C ASP A 68 -2.50 6.00 -24.08
N GLN A 69 -1.29 6.50 -23.83
CA GLN A 69 -0.73 7.04 -22.59
C GLN A 69 -0.88 6.17 -21.33
N PRO A 70 0.23 5.67 -20.73
CA PRO A 70 0.15 5.05 -19.42
C PRO A 70 -0.39 6.08 -18.44
N ALA A 71 -1.53 5.76 -17.81
CA ALA A 71 -2.12 6.60 -16.78
C ALA A 71 -1.02 7.04 -15.80
N PRO A 72 -0.92 8.33 -15.46
CA PRO A 72 0.18 8.84 -14.67
C PRO A 72 0.33 8.02 -13.40
N ARG A 73 1.53 7.48 -13.18
CA ARG A 73 1.82 6.66 -12.01
C ARG A 73 1.42 7.45 -10.76
N PRO A 74 0.64 6.87 -9.83
CA PRO A 74 0.31 7.56 -8.60
C PRO A 74 1.58 7.94 -7.85
N THR A 75 1.62 9.18 -7.37
CA THR A 75 2.71 9.68 -6.53
C THR A 75 2.78 8.89 -5.22
N VAL A 76 3.92 8.94 -4.55
CA VAL A 76 4.08 8.34 -3.21
C VAL A 76 3.02 8.89 -2.25
N LEU A 77 2.74 10.19 -2.36
CA LEU A 77 1.71 10.85 -1.55
C LEU A 77 0.29 10.39 -1.92
N ASP A 78 -0.02 10.15 -3.19
CA ASP A 78 -1.29 9.55 -3.60
C ASP A 78 -1.51 8.19 -2.93
N GLY A 79 -0.48 7.34 -2.90
CA GLY A 79 -0.53 6.05 -2.21
C GLY A 79 -0.78 6.18 -0.71
N LEU A 80 -0.06 7.10 -0.04
CA LEU A 80 -0.22 7.34 1.40
C LEU A 80 -1.61 7.89 1.75
N VAL A 81 -2.12 8.85 0.97
CA VAL A 81 -3.47 9.41 1.17
C VAL A 81 -4.54 8.36 0.89
N THR A 82 -4.39 7.56 -0.17
CA THR A 82 -5.29 6.43 -0.46
C THR A 82 -5.36 5.45 0.72
N THR A 83 -4.20 5.16 1.34
CA THR A 83 -4.10 4.29 2.52
C THR A 83 -4.79 4.90 3.75
N LEU A 84 -4.72 6.22 3.93
CA LEU A 84 -5.45 6.91 5.01
C LEU A 84 -6.95 6.87 4.75
N LEU A 85 -7.38 7.05 3.51
CA LEU A 85 -8.80 7.05 3.14
C LEU A 85 -9.45 5.68 3.24
N SER A 86 -8.70 4.59 3.02
CA SER A 86 -9.19 3.20 3.12
C SER A 86 -9.47 2.73 4.55
N GLN A 87 -8.99 3.46 5.57
CA GLN A 87 -9.24 3.10 6.96
C GLN A 87 -10.74 3.19 7.29
N ASN A 88 -11.29 2.13 7.90
CA ASN A 88 -12.68 2.05 8.35
C ASN A 88 -13.70 2.32 7.23
N THR A 89 -13.41 1.92 6.00
CA THR A 89 -14.34 2.01 4.87
C THR A 89 -14.10 0.87 3.89
N THR A 90 -14.93 0.79 2.85
CA THR A 90 -14.74 -0.19 1.76
C THR A 90 -13.87 0.40 0.66
N ASP A 91 -13.21 -0.49 -0.07
CA ASP A 91 -12.34 -0.15 -1.19
C ASP A 91 -13.04 0.69 -2.28
N ALA A 92 -14.29 0.35 -2.61
CA ALA A 92 -15.10 1.14 -3.54
C ALA A 92 -15.35 2.58 -3.04
N ILE A 93 -15.61 2.74 -1.74
CA ILE A 93 -15.83 4.05 -1.14
C ILE A 93 -14.53 4.84 -1.03
N SER A 94 -13.40 4.22 -0.67
CA SER A 94 -12.11 4.91 -0.59
C SER A 94 -11.64 5.39 -1.96
N ARG A 95 -11.82 4.60 -3.03
CA ARG A 95 -11.56 5.05 -4.41
C ARG A 95 -12.39 6.26 -4.79
N ARG A 96 -13.69 6.24 -4.48
CA ARG A 96 -14.59 7.37 -4.73
C ARG A 96 -14.17 8.62 -3.96
N ALA A 97 -13.80 8.47 -2.69
CA ALA A 97 -13.33 9.57 -1.86
C ALA A 97 -12.02 10.17 -2.40
N PHE A 98 -11.08 9.32 -2.84
CA PHE A 98 -9.82 9.77 -3.43
C PHE A 98 -10.04 10.50 -4.76
N ALA A 99 -10.87 9.96 -5.65
CA ALA A 99 -11.21 10.62 -6.91
C ALA A 99 -11.87 11.99 -6.69
N SER A 100 -12.82 12.07 -5.74
CA SER A 100 -13.46 13.32 -5.33
C SER A 100 -12.45 14.33 -4.78
N LEU A 101 -11.52 13.89 -3.92
CA LEU A 101 -10.43 14.71 -3.40
C LEU A 101 -9.55 15.27 -4.53
N LYS A 102 -9.10 14.44 -5.47
CA LYS A 102 -8.23 14.87 -6.58
C LYS A 102 -8.95 15.80 -7.57
N ALA A 103 -10.25 15.63 -7.74
CA ALA A 103 -11.07 16.54 -8.54
C ALA A 103 -11.21 17.93 -7.88
N ALA A 104 -11.38 17.98 -6.56
CA ALA A 104 -11.45 19.23 -5.80
C ALA A 104 -10.09 19.89 -5.62
N PHE A 105 -9.03 19.09 -5.45
CA PHE A 105 -7.66 19.54 -5.19
C PHE A 105 -6.66 18.83 -6.12
N PRO A 106 -6.42 19.36 -7.32
CA PRO A 106 -5.44 18.78 -8.25
C PRO A 106 -4.02 18.66 -7.69
N SER A 107 -3.60 19.55 -6.78
CA SER A 107 -2.28 19.54 -6.15
C SER A 107 -2.35 19.41 -4.62
N TRP A 108 -1.30 18.83 -4.02
CA TRP A 108 -1.21 18.67 -2.57
C TRP A 108 -0.98 19.99 -1.83
N ASP A 109 -0.35 20.98 -2.47
CA ASP A 109 -0.21 22.33 -1.94
C ASP A 109 -1.59 22.95 -1.65
N GLN A 110 -2.55 22.81 -2.58
CA GLN A 110 -3.92 23.29 -2.35
C GLN A 110 -4.60 22.62 -1.16
N VAL A 111 -4.32 21.33 -0.89
CA VAL A 111 -4.86 20.64 0.28
C VAL A 111 -4.29 21.19 1.59
N VAL A 112 -3.01 21.59 1.59
CA VAL A 112 -2.32 22.15 2.76
C VAL A 112 -2.73 23.59 3.02
N ASP A 113 -2.87 24.37 1.95
CA ASP A 113 -3.18 25.79 1.95
C ASP A 113 -4.68 26.07 2.13
N GLU A 114 -5.54 25.05 2.04
CA GLU A 114 -6.97 25.16 2.32
C GLU A 114 -7.26 25.18 3.83
N GLU A 115 -7.86 26.28 4.29
CA GLU A 115 -8.11 26.55 5.71
C GLU A 115 -9.53 26.16 6.19
N GLY A 116 -10.44 25.82 5.27
CA GLY A 116 -11.84 25.55 5.55
C GLY A 116 -12.19 24.06 5.70
N MET A 117 -13.40 23.71 5.28
CA MET A 117 -13.93 22.33 5.27
C MET A 117 -13.88 21.68 3.89
N GLY A 118 -13.25 22.30 2.88
CA GLY A 118 -13.24 21.81 1.50
C GLY A 118 -12.66 20.40 1.40
N LEU A 119 -11.57 20.11 2.12
CA LEU A 119 -11.02 18.76 2.21
C LEU A 119 -12.00 17.76 2.84
N GLU A 120 -12.66 18.14 3.93
CA GLU A 120 -13.63 17.29 4.63
C GLU A 120 -14.84 16.97 3.74
N ASP A 121 -15.33 17.99 3.03
CA ASP A 121 -16.45 17.86 2.09
C ASP A 121 -16.10 16.94 0.93
N ALA A 122 -14.90 17.11 0.35
CA ALA A 122 -14.43 16.29 -0.76
C ALA A 122 -14.34 14.80 -0.38
N ILE A 123 -14.00 14.47 0.87
CA ILE A 123 -13.86 13.09 1.34
C ILE A 123 -15.05 12.58 2.17
N ARG A 124 -16.14 13.36 2.26
CA ARG A 124 -17.27 13.10 3.16
C ARG A 124 -17.88 11.71 2.98
N CYS A 125 -17.92 11.22 1.74
CA CYS A 125 -18.42 9.88 1.42
C CYS A 125 -17.59 8.74 2.06
N GLY A 126 -16.34 9.02 2.44
CA GLY A 126 -15.41 8.05 3.03
C GLY A 126 -15.62 7.75 4.51
N GLY A 127 -16.51 8.49 5.18
CA GLY A 127 -16.73 8.39 6.63
C GLY A 127 -15.55 8.92 7.46
N LEU A 128 -15.82 9.36 8.70
CA LEU A 128 -14.81 9.96 9.60
C LEU A 128 -14.05 11.13 8.93
N ALA A 129 -14.74 11.93 8.11
CA ALA A 129 -14.14 12.92 7.23
C ALA A 129 -13.26 13.93 7.97
N ALA A 130 -13.76 14.54 9.06
CA ALA A 130 -12.99 15.47 9.89
C ALA A 130 -11.68 14.84 10.40
N THR A 131 -11.73 13.63 10.96
CA THR A 131 -10.56 12.91 11.46
C THR A 131 -9.57 12.58 10.33
N LYS A 132 -10.06 12.14 9.17
CA LYS A 132 -9.22 11.80 8.00
C LYS A 132 -8.58 13.05 7.41
N ALA A 133 -9.34 14.13 7.25
CA ALA A 133 -8.86 15.42 6.75
C ALA A 133 -7.77 16.00 7.65
N ALA A 134 -7.98 16.02 8.96
CA ALA A 134 -6.98 16.47 9.93
C ALA A 134 -5.67 15.66 9.84
N ARG A 135 -5.76 14.34 9.68
CA ARG A 135 -4.59 13.46 9.50
C ARG A 135 -3.87 13.71 8.18
N ILE A 136 -4.60 13.84 7.07
CA ILE A 136 -4.03 14.13 5.75
C ILE A 136 -3.29 15.47 5.79
N ARG A 137 -3.91 16.54 6.30
CA ARG A 137 -3.26 17.85 6.43
C ARG A 137 -2.03 17.79 7.32
N ALA A 138 -2.10 17.14 8.48
CA ALA A 138 -0.97 17.00 9.38
C ALA A 138 0.22 16.28 8.74
N MET A 139 -0.05 15.21 7.97
CA MET A 139 0.97 14.49 7.22
C MET A 139 1.60 15.39 6.15
N LEU A 140 0.80 16.03 5.30
CA LEU A 140 1.31 16.87 4.21
C LEU A 140 2.08 18.10 4.73
N ARG A 141 1.61 18.73 5.81
CA ARG A 141 2.35 19.82 6.50
C ARG A 141 3.68 19.32 7.05
N GLY A 142 3.69 18.17 7.72
CA GLY A 142 4.92 17.56 8.23
C GLY A 142 5.93 17.23 7.12
N VAL A 143 5.46 16.84 5.92
CA VAL A 143 6.32 16.67 4.74
C VAL A 143 6.88 18.01 4.29
N ARG A 144 6.03 19.04 4.11
CA ARG A 144 6.45 20.39 3.70
C ARG A 144 7.48 21.00 4.67
N GLU A 145 7.23 20.91 5.97
CA GLU A 145 8.11 21.43 7.02
C GLU A 145 9.49 20.77 7.02
N LYS A 146 9.55 19.45 6.82
CA LYS A 146 10.81 18.71 6.88
C LYS A 146 11.62 18.75 5.58
N ARG A 147 10.95 18.87 4.43
CA ARG A 147 11.59 18.74 3.11
C ARG A 147 11.58 20.02 2.29
N GLY A 148 10.84 21.05 2.71
CA GLY A 148 10.64 22.28 1.95
C GLY A 148 9.68 22.14 0.76
N ALA A 149 9.27 20.93 0.41
CA ALA A 149 8.33 20.63 -0.67
C ALA A 149 7.42 19.46 -0.30
N ILE A 150 6.18 19.44 -0.82
CA ILE A 150 5.22 18.36 -0.60
C ILE A 150 5.49 17.23 -1.63
N CYS A 151 6.64 16.58 -1.47
CA CYS A 151 7.09 15.51 -2.38
C CYS A 151 7.85 14.42 -1.61
N LEU A 152 7.56 13.15 -1.94
CA LEU A 152 8.21 11.97 -1.36
C LEU A 152 8.74 11.00 -2.43
N GLU A 153 8.88 11.42 -3.69
CA GLU A 153 9.30 10.53 -4.78
C GLU A 153 10.71 9.96 -4.60
N TYR A 154 11.60 10.66 -3.88
CA TYR A 154 12.94 10.17 -3.54
C TYR A 154 12.92 8.86 -2.73
N LEU A 155 11.80 8.54 -2.06
CA LEU A 155 11.65 7.29 -1.31
C LEU A 155 11.67 6.05 -2.22
N ARG A 156 11.55 6.21 -3.54
CA ARG A 156 11.62 5.09 -4.50
C ARG A 156 13.04 4.58 -4.69
N ASP A 157 14.04 5.42 -4.45
CA ASP A 157 15.46 5.08 -4.64
C ASP A 157 16.12 4.59 -3.33
N LEU A 158 15.38 4.63 -2.22
CA LEU A 158 15.85 4.22 -0.90
C LEU A 158 15.64 2.72 -0.66
N SER A 159 16.52 2.12 0.13
CA SER A 159 16.33 0.76 0.63
C SER A 159 15.09 0.67 1.54
N VAL A 160 14.57 -0.55 1.69
CA VAL A 160 13.41 -0.85 2.56
C VAL A 160 13.56 -0.25 3.97
N ASP A 161 14.74 -0.40 4.56
CA ASP A 161 14.96 0.05 5.93
C ASP A 161 15.13 1.56 6.02
N GLU A 162 15.67 2.21 4.98
CA GLU A 162 15.67 3.67 4.86
C GLU A 162 14.26 4.23 4.71
N VAL A 163 13.44 3.62 3.85
CA VAL A 163 12.01 3.97 3.71
C VAL A 163 11.29 3.86 5.05
N LYS A 164 11.49 2.77 5.80
CA LYS A 164 10.88 2.62 7.13
C LYS A 164 11.31 3.74 8.06
N ARG A 165 12.60 4.04 8.11
CA ARG A 165 13.15 5.10 8.97
C ARG A 165 12.61 6.48 8.58
N GLU A 166 12.52 6.78 7.30
CA GLU A 166 11.99 8.03 6.78
C GLU A 166 10.50 8.19 7.10
N LEU A 167 9.68 7.21 6.70
CA LEU A 167 8.23 7.30 6.87
C LEU A 167 7.80 7.34 8.35
N SER A 168 8.55 6.67 9.23
CA SER A 168 8.28 6.66 10.68
C SER A 168 8.43 8.04 11.33
N GLN A 169 9.10 8.99 10.67
CA GLN A 169 9.27 10.34 11.19
C GLN A 169 8.05 11.23 10.97
N PHE A 170 7.06 10.83 10.15
CA PHE A 170 5.87 11.62 9.88
C PHE A 170 4.72 11.22 10.81
N LYS A 171 4.21 12.19 11.58
CA LYS A 171 3.09 11.98 12.50
C LYS A 171 1.85 11.53 11.70
N GLY A 172 1.30 10.37 12.06
CA GLY A 172 0.15 9.78 11.37
C GLY A 172 0.48 8.65 10.39
N ILE A 173 1.77 8.41 10.10
CA ILE A 173 2.23 7.26 9.33
C ILE A 173 2.71 6.17 10.30
N GLY A 174 1.86 5.16 10.52
CA GLY A 174 2.17 4.04 11.41
C GLY A 174 2.79 2.84 10.68
N PRO A 175 3.27 1.82 11.41
CA PRO A 175 3.93 0.64 10.82
C PRO A 175 3.11 -0.06 9.74
N LYS A 176 1.77 -0.07 9.86
CA LYS A 176 0.87 -0.64 8.84
C LYS A 176 0.92 0.14 7.53
N THR A 177 0.91 1.46 7.59
CA THR A 177 1.00 2.35 6.42
C THR A 177 2.37 2.24 5.76
N VAL A 178 3.43 2.15 6.58
CA VAL A 178 4.80 1.90 6.11
C VAL A 178 4.90 0.55 5.39
N SER A 179 4.38 -0.53 5.99
CA SER A 179 4.38 -1.85 5.37
C SER A 179 3.55 -1.89 4.08
N TYR A 180 2.43 -1.17 4.01
CA TYR A 180 1.64 -1.06 2.79
C TYR A 180 2.42 -0.32 1.68
N TYR A 181 3.04 0.82 2.00
CA TYR A 181 3.91 1.53 1.07
C TYR A 181 5.06 0.64 0.60
N ILE A 182 5.73 -0.07 1.51
CA ILE A 182 6.77 -1.04 1.18
C ILE A 182 6.22 -2.14 0.30
N SER A 183 5.05 -2.71 0.57
CA SER A 183 4.45 -3.70 -0.33
C SER A 183 4.25 -3.15 -1.75
N LEU A 184 3.89 -1.87 -1.86
CA LEU A 184 3.70 -1.17 -3.13
C LEU A 184 5.04 -0.87 -3.84
N VAL A 185 6.09 -0.54 -3.10
CA VAL A 185 7.37 -0.01 -3.62
C VAL A 185 8.51 -1.02 -3.61
N VAL A 186 8.63 -1.85 -2.58
CA VAL A 186 9.64 -2.93 -2.43
C VAL A 186 9.30 -4.15 -3.28
N SER A 187 8.12 -4.20 -3.92
CA SER A 187 7.91 -5.11 -5.04
C SER A 187 8.76 -4.75 -6.29
N LEU A 188 9.59 -3.70 -6.21
CA LEU A 188 10.46 -3.17 -7.27
C LEU A 188 11.97 -3.36 -7.03
N GLN A 189 12.37 -4.05 -5.95
CA GLN A 189 13.77 -4.48 -5.73
C GLN A 189 13.89 -6.00 -5.67
#